data_AF-A0A7S2UEI6-F1
#
_entry.id   AF-A0A7S2UEI6-F1
#
_cell.length_a   1.000
_cell.length_b   1.000
_cell.length_c   1.000
_cell.angle_alpha   90.00
_cell.angle_beta   90.00
_cell.angle_gamma   90.00
#
_symmetry.space_group_name_H-M   'P 1'
#
loop_
_entity.id
_entity.type
_entity.pdbx_description
1 polymer ?
#
loop_
_entity_poly.entity_id
_entity_poly.type
_entity_poly.pdbx_seq_one_letter_code
_entity_poly.pdbx_strand_id
1 'polypeptide(L)'
;VIEGGSKTAKELLTIDVSDISALLNDAVWSFEQTYLPYLKGKGKSNVKLSEGSIRLTFELRRRKVQVEDSAPVDGEPQTVWEPVLCLNDRTCSIGEVDLTLQGEGKVTWILNKLAQIFKAPLRDYVVRTIINVLTNRSGVLLEKLNENLGRYWGLIMKTAKISMDDLVEVSDDVVTKRNTFNANEVELVWRERLPLGMNLLTNDDSGRLKVVDFPRGSQARKVCTEKKIDADIFAGATVVAVNGSRFEEQADLLDALRDPSRPKSVHFALSNAEDAERVRSFVEGDKSFGGDDNGALSGEDKESEECSVSMVEI
;
A
#
# COMPACT_ATOMS: atom_id res chain seq x y z
N VAL A 1 -17.78 28.08 33.77
CA VAL A 1 -18.36 26.82 33.28
C VAL A 1 -17.98 26.73 31.82
N ILE A 2 -16.95 25.95 31.49
CA ILE A 2 -16.54 25.73 30.09
C ILE A 2 -17.24 24.43 29.70
N GLU A 3 -18.34 24.55 28.95
CA GLU A 3 -18.98 23.39 28.32
C GLU A 3 -18.04 22.88 27.24
N GLY A 4 -17.23 21.88 27.60
CA GLY A 4 -16.56 21.02 26.65
C GLY A 4 -17.59 20.15 25.94
N GLY A 5 -18.30 20.73 24.97
CA GLY A 5 -19.09 19.96 24.02
C GLY A 5 -18.15 19.04 23.26
N SER A 6 -18.28 17.73 23.50
CA SER A 6 -17.57 16.70 22.74
C SER A 6 -17.91 16.88 21.26
N LYS A 7 -16.94 17.29 20.44
CA LYS A 7 -17.08 17.34 18.99
C LYS A 7 -17.17 15.91 18.49
N THR A 8 -18.39 15.41 18.29
CA THR A 8 -18.62 14.08 17.76
C THR A 8 -18.70 14.16 16.24
N ALA A 9 -18.01 13.24 15.57
CA ALA A 9 -18.14 13.11 14.13
C ALA A 9 -19.61 12.82 13.78
N LYS A 10 -20.16 13.58 12.83
CA LYS A 10 -21.56 13.40 12.41
C LYS A 10 -21.59 12.42 11.23
N GLU A 11 -21.97 11.19 11.54
CA GLU A 11 -22.32 10.17 10.54
C GLU A 11 -23.45 10.71 9.65
N LEU A 12 -23.18 10.77 8.35
CA LEU A 12 -24.12 11.29 7.36
C LEU A 12 -24.83 10.15 6.63
N LEU A 13 -24.07 9.12 6.25
CA LEU A 13 -24.56 8.01 5.45
C LEU A 13 -23.78 6.74 5.79
N THR A 14 -24.51 5.70 6.17
CA THR A 14 -23.96 4.35 6.32
C THR A 14 -24.54 3.46 5.23
N ILE A 15 -23.67 2.80 4.48
CA ILE A 15 -24.05 1.84 3.44
C ILE A 15 -23.66 0.45 3.93
N ASP A 16 -24.66 -0.39 4.14
CA ASP A 16 -24.51 -1.78 4.51
C ASP A 16 -24.90 -2.68 3.34
N VAL A 17 -23.98 -3.57 2.95
CA VAL A 17 -24.20 -4.62 1.95
C VAL A 17 -23.91 -5.95 2.61
N SER A 18 -24.93 -6.83 2.70
CA SER A 18 -24.82 -8.16 3.30
C SER A 18 -25.00 -9.26 2.25
N ASP A 19 -24.73 -10.50 2.68
CA ASP A 19 -25.01 -11.72 1.91
C ASP A 19 -24.29 -11.79 0.55
N ILE A 20 -23.12 -11.16 0.48
CA ILE A 20 -22.26 -11.21 -0.70
C ILE A 20 -21.71 -12.63 -0.81
N SER A 21 -21.83 -13.21 -2.00
CA SER A 21 -21.22 -14.50 -2.31
C SER A 21 -20.44 -14.42 -3.62
N ALA A 22 -19.36 -15.20 -3.69
CA ALA A 22 -18.53 -15.30 -4.87
C ALA A 22 -18.17 -16.76 -5.14
N LEU A 23 -18.21 -17.14 -6.42
CA LEU A 23 -17.85 -18.47 -6.89
C LEU A 23 -16.70 -18.36 -7.88
N LEU A 24 -15.63 -19.10 -7.61
CA LEU A 24 -14.52 -19.28 -8.53
C LEU A 24 -14.44 -20.77 -8.86
N ASN A 25 -14.97 -21.14 -10.01
CA ASN A 25 -15.02 -22.53 -10.46
C ASN A 25 -13.83 -22.85 -11.38
N ASP A 26 -13.40 -24.11 -11.36
CA ASP A 26 -12.38 -24.67 -12.25
C ASP A 26 -11.01 -23.94 -12.22
N ALA A 27 -10.65 -23.29 -11.11
CA ALA A 27 -9.37 -22.62 -10.96
C ALA A 27 -8.23 -23.65 -11.01
N VAL A 28 -7.32 -23.48 -11.98
CA VAL A 28 -6.20 -24.40 -12.20
C VAL A 28 -5.16 -24.20 -11.11
N TRP A 29 -4.73 -25.29 -10.47
CA TRP A 29 -3.63 -25.28 -9.51
C TRP A 29 -2.54 -26.26 -9.92
N SER A 30 -1.32 -25.96 -9.51
CA SER A 30 -0.17 -26.85 -9.60
C SER A 30 0.80 -26.58 -8.47
N PHE A 31 1.50 -27.61 -8.00
CA PHE A 31 2.65 -27.46 -7.11
C PHE A 31 3.78 -28.39 -7.57
N GLU A 32 5.00 -27.97 -7.27
CA GLU A 32 6.22 -28.73 -7.47
C GLU A 32 7.11 -28.55 -6.26
N GLN A 33 7.47 -29.65 -5.62
CA GLN A 33 8.40 -29.70 -4.50
C GLN A 33 9.79 -30.05 -5.03
N THR A 34 10.73 -29.13 -4.87
CA THR A 34 12.11 -29.23 -5.37
C THR A 34 13.05 -29.99 -4.44
N TYR A 35 12.59 -30.38 -3.24
CA TYR A 35 13.36 -31.14 -2.25
C TYR A 35 12.78 -32.54 -2.03
N LEU A 36 13.63 -33.50 -1.64
CA LEU A 36 13.20 -34.88 -1.38
C LEU A 36 12.21 -34.96 -0.20
N PRO A 37 11.10 -35.71 -0.32
CA PRO A 37 10.67 -36.48 -1.50
C PRO A 37 10.09 -35.59 -2.60
N TYR A 38 10.51 -35.80 -3.86
CA TYR A 38 10.00 -35.02 -4.99
C TYR A 38 8.51 -35.30 -5.20
N LEU A 39 7.69 -34.27 -5.00
CA LEU A 39 6.25 -34.32 -5.19
C LEU A 39 5.84 -33.26 -6.20
N LYS A 40 4.96 -33.64 -7.12
CA LYS A 40 4.33 -32.71 -8.06
C LYS A 40 2.86 -33.04 -8.17
N GLY A 41 2.04 -32.01 -8.32
CA GLY A 41 0.61 -32.17 -8.48
C GLY A 41 0.04 -31.05 -9.33
N LYS A 42 -1.04 -31.36 -10.03
CA LYS A 42 -1.84 -30.38 -10.77
C LYS A 42 -3.30 -30.78 -10.73
N GLY A 43 -4.19 -29.83 -10.87
CA GLY A 43 -5.62 -30.09 -10.90
C GLY A 43 -6.44 -28.83 -11.03
N LYS A 44 -7.72 -28.96 -10.68
CA LYS A 44 -8.68 -27.88 -10.64
C LYS A 44 -9.17 -27.64 -9.22
N SER A 45 -9.71 -26.48 -8.96
CA SER A 45 -10.24 -26.12 -7.66
C SER A 45 -11.50 -25.30 -7.81
N ASN A 46 -12.46 -25.52 -6.92
CA ASN A 46 -13.61 -24.66 -6.78
C ASN A 46 -13.54 -23.97 -5.44
N VAL A 47 -13.70 -22.65 -5.48
CA VAL A 47 -13.76 -21.79 -4.30
C VAL A 47 -15.13 -21.16 -4.23
N LYS A 48 -15.76 -21.26 -3.07
CA LYS A 48 -16.95 -20.50 -2.73
C LYS A 48 -16.64 -19.62 -1.53
N LEU A 49 -16.94 -18.33 -1.66
CA LEU A 49 -16.94 -17.37 -0.57
C LEU A 49 -18.40 -17.02 -0.29
N SER A 50 -18.82 -17.12 0.96
CA SER A 50 -20.20 -16.84 1.38
C SER A 50 -20.21 -15.92 2.59
N GLU A 51 -21.38 -15.39 2.91
CA GLU A 51 -21.58 -14.53 4.10
C GLU A 51 -20.65 -13.31 4.08
N GLY A 52 -20.39 -12.77 2.88
CA GLY A 52 -19.64 -11.55 2.72
C GLY A 52 -20.49 -10.36 3.15
N SER A 53 -19.87 -9.44 3.90
CA SER A 53 -20.48 -8.17 4.25
C SER A 53 -19.50 -7.02 4.06
N ILE A 54 -20.02 -5.89 3.64
CA ILE A 54 -19.28 -4.64 3.46
C ILE A 54 -20.10 -3.54 4.14
N ARG A 55 -19.45 -2.76 5.00
CA ARG A 55 -20.00 -1.56 5.61
C ARG A 55 -19.09 -0.38 5.31
N LEU A 56 -19.71 0.69 4.84
CA LEU A 56 -19.04 1.97 4.56
C LEU A 56 -19.75 3.07 5.34
N THR A 57 -18.98 3.82 6.14
CA THR A 57 -19.53 4.92 6.95
C THR A 57 -18.95 6.24 6.47
N PHE A 58 -19.83 7.10 5.93
CA PHE A 58 -19.49 8.44 5.48
C PHE A 58 -19.86 9.47 6.52
N GLU A 59 -18.95 10.42 6.73
CA GLU A 59 -19.07 11.48 7.72
C GLU A 59 -18.83 12.84 7.10
N LEU A 60 -19.39 13.86 7.74
CA LEU A 60 -19.07 15.25 7.42
C LEU A 60 -18.00 15.76 8.39
N ARG A 61 -16.91 16.30 7.86
CA ARG A 61 -15.82 16.92 8.61
C ARG A 61 -15.50 18.30 8.07
N ARG A 62 -14.58 19.03 8.72
CA ARG A 62 -14.11 20.34 8.25
C ARG A 62 -12.63 20.31 7.88
N ARG A 63 -12.28 21.02 6.81
CA ARG A 63 -10.91 21.17 6.30
C ARG A 63 -10.54 22.65 6.17
N LYS A 64 -9.28 22.98 6.43
CA LYS A 64 -8.71 24.30 6.12
C LYS A 64 -8.38 24.40 4.64
N VAL A 65 -8.85 25.45 3.98
CA VAL A 65 -8.46 25.80 2.62
C VAL A 65 -7.73 27.12 2.65
N GLN A 66 -6.58 27.16 1.98
CA GLN A 66 -5.87 28.41 1.71
C GLN A 66 -6.50 29.05 0.48
N VAL A 67 -6.92 30.30 0.61
CA VAL A 67 -7.44 31.07 -0.51
C VAL A 67 -6.26 31.72 -1.23
N GLU A 68 -5.89 31.17 -2.40
CA GLU A 68 -4.72 31.63 -3.17
C GLU A 68 -4.85 33.08 -3.66
N ASP A 69 -6.09 33.58 -3.83
CA ASP A 69 -6.39 34.90 -4.42
C ASP A 69 -6.70 36.02 -3.40
N SER A 70 -6.65 35.75 -2.09
CA SER A 70 -6.90 36.77 -1.08
C SER A 70 -5.60 37.43 -0.63
N ALA A 71 -5.54 38.76 -0.72
CA ALA A 71 -4.43 39.54 -0.19
C ALA A 71 -4.20 39.19 1.29
N PRO A 72 -2.95 38.88 1.71
CA PRO A 72 -2.67 38.54 3.09
C PRO A 72 -3.06 39.72 3.98
N VAL A 73 -3.96 39.48 4.93
CA VAL A 73 -4.25 40.41 6.01
C VAL A 73 -3.25 40.09 7.11
N ASP A 74 -2.43 41.07 7.51
CA ASP A 74 -1.38 40.94 8.54
C ASP A 74 -0.29 39.88 8.28
N GLY A 75 -0.06 39.49 7.02
CA GLY A 75 1.02 38.56 6.65
C GLY A 75 0.69 37.08 6.86
N GLU A 76 -0.52 36.75 7.32
CA GLU A 76 -1.00 35.38 7.47
C GLU A 76 -1.95 35.00 6.31
N PRO A 77 -1.82 33.80 5.72
CA PRO A 77 -2.72 33.34 4.68
C PRO A 77 -4.15 33.21 5.21
N GLN A 78 -5.11 33.81 4.50
CA GLN A 78 -6.51 33.76 4.90
C GLN A 78 -7.01 32.31 4.83
N THR A 79 -7.20 31.71 6.00
CA THR A 79 -7.60 30.31 6.13
C THR A 79 -9.11 30.23 6.27
N VAL A 80 -9.78 29.62 5.31
CA VAL A 80 -11.24 29.42 5.35
C VAL A 80 -11.54 27.96 5.65
N TRP A 81 -12.47 27.73 6.57
CA TRP A 81 -12.97 26.40 6.87
C TRP A 81 -14.06 26.02 5.88
N GLU A 82 -13.91 24.85 5.27
CA GLU A 82 -14.94 24.26 4.42
C GLU A 82 -15.38 22.89 4.97
N PRO A 83 -16.63 22.49 4.75
CA PRO A 83 -17.07 21.14 5.06
C PRO A 83 -16.64 20.18 3.95
N VAL A 84 -16.36 18.95 4.31
CA VAL A 84 -15.89 17.91 3.41
C VAL A 84 -16.50 16.57 3.79
N LEU A 85 -17.02 15.86 2.79
CA LEU A 85 -17.49 14.49 2.93
C LEU A 85 -16.28 13.55 2.95
N CYS A 86 -16.19 12.70 3.96
CA CYS A 86 -15.14 11.70 4.09
C CYS A 86 -15.71 10.31 4.30
N LEU A 87 -14.97 9.28 3.88
CA LEU A 87 -15.20 7.90 4.30
C LEU A 87 -14.41 7.67 5.59
N ASN A 88 -15.11 7.50 6.70
CA ASN A 88 -14.54 7.29 8.02
C ASN A 88 -14.20 5.82 8.24
N ASP A 89 -15.20 4.94 8.14
CA ASP A 89 -15.02 3.51 8.36
C ASP A 89 -15.30 2.70 7.09
N ARG A 90 -14.54 1.62 6.93
CA ARG A 90 -14.66 0.66 5.84
C ARG A 90 -14.37 -0.73 6.37
N THR A 91 -15.41 -1.46 6.67
CA THR A 91 -15.29 -2.84 7.15
C THR A 91 -15.75 -3.79 6.08
N CYS A 92 -14.98 -4.87 5.91
CA CYS A 92 -15.36 -5.99 5.06
C CYS A 92 -15.09 -7.27 5.84
N SER A 93 -16.04 -8.20 5.77
CA SER A 93 -15.88 -9.52 6.34
C SER A 93 -16.39 -10.57 5.37
N ILE A 94 -15.86 -11.78 5.50
CA ILE A 94 -16.31 -12.97 4.76
C ILE A 94 -16.45 -14.06 5.81
N GLY A 95 -17.67 -14.54 6.01
CA GLY A 95 -17.94 -15.58 7.01
C GLY A 95 -17.32 -16.92 6.62
N GLU A 96 -17.71 -17.44 5.45
CA GLU A 96 -17.35 -18.79 5.03
C GLU A 96 -16.49 -18.80 3.77
N VAL A 97 -15.43 -19.63 3.80
CA VAL A 97 -14.61 -19.97 2.65
C VAL A 97 -14.63 -21.47 2.47
N ASP A 98 -15.12 -21.92 1.33
CA ASP A 98 -15.05 -23.31 0.92
C ASP A 98 -14.10 -23.46 -0.26
N LEU A 99 -13.11 -24.34 -0.07
CA LEU A 99 -12.11 -24.66 -1.07
C LEU A 99 -12.14 -26.17 -1.27
N THR A 100 -12.42 -26.59 -2.50
CA THR A 100 -12.39 -28.00 -2.89
C THR A 100 -11.37 -28.17 -4.00
N LEU A 101 -10.37 -29.03 -3.77
CA LEU A 101 -9.37 -29.39 -4.77
C LEU A 101 -9.82 -30.67 -5.47
N GLN A 102 -9.92 -30.58 -6.78
CA GLN A 102 -10.13 -31.68 -7.70
C GLN A 102 -8.78 -32.09 -8.29
N GLY A 103 -8.46 -33.39 -8.27
CA GLY A 103 -7.20 -33.90 -8.81
C GLY A 103 -7.21 -35.41 -8.95
N GLU A 104 -6.44 -35.90 -9.91
CA GLU A 104 -6.24 -37.33 -10.14
C GLU A 104 -5.11 -37.85 -9.24
N GLY A 105 -5.42 -38.74 -8.30
CA GLY A 105 -4.39 -39.48 -7.53
C GLY A 105 -4.68 -39.72 -6.05
N LYS A 106 -3.85 -40.58 -5.43
CA LYS A 106 -3.93 -40.97 -4.00
C LYS A 106 -3.62 -39.84 -3.01
N VAL A 107 -3.22 -38.66 -3.48
CA VAL A 107 -2.79 -37.51 -2.64
C VAL A 107 -3.87 -36.42 -2.56
N THR A 108 -4.90 -36.48 -3.41
CA THR A 108 -6.00 -35.49 -3.45
C THR A 108 -6.71 -35.36 -2.10
N TRP A 109 -6.83 -36.44 -1.32
CA TRP A 109 -7.40 -36.38 0.03
C TRP A 109 -6.52 -35.62 1.03
N ILE A 110 -5.19 -35.72 0.91
CA ILE A 110 -4.22 -34.98 1.74
C ILE A 110 -4.27 -33.50 1.35
N LEU A 111 -4.29 -33.22 0.05
CA LEU A 111 -4.39 -31.85 -0.46
C LEU A 111 -5.70 -31.18 -0.02
N ASN A 112 -6.82 -31.89 0.01
CA ASN A 112 -8.07 -31.36 0.56
C ASN A 112 -8.03 -31.12 2.08
N LYS A 113 -7.24 -31.87 2.84
CA LYS A 113 -6.98 -31.54 4.25
C LYS A 113 -6.09 -30.30 4.39
N LEU A 114 -5.08 -30.17 3.54
CA LEU A 114 -4.22 -28.98 3.49
C LEU A 114 -4.96 -27.74 2.97
N ALA A 115 -5.98 -27.92 2.12
CA ALA A 115 -6.85 -26.84 1.62
C ALA A 115 -7.51 -26.04 2.77
N GLN A 116 -7.79 -26.71 3.90
CA GLN A 116 -8.31 -26.04 5.10
C GLN A 116 -7.34 -24.98 5.66
N ILE A 117 -6.03 -25.21 5.53
CA ILE A 117 -4.99 -24.26 5.97
C ILE A 117 -5.03 -22.98 5.12
N PHE A 118 -5.42 -23.10 3.85
CA PHE A 118 -5.47 -21.96 2.93
C PHE A 118 -6.75 -21.12 3.08
N LYS A 119 -7.78 -21.60 3.77
CA LYS A 119 -9.06 -20.87 3.92
C LYS A 119 -8.87 -19.50 4.57
N ALA A 120 -8.18 -19.43 5.71
CA ALA A 120 -7.96 -18.17 6.42
C ALA A 120 -7.07 -17.18 5.63
N PRO A 121 -5.89 -17.58 5.11
CA PRO A 121 -5.10 -16.70 4.25
C PRO A 121 -5.85 -16.20 3.00
N LEU A 122 -6.67 -17.06 2.37
CA LEU A 122 -7.47 -16.67 1.21
C LEU A 122 -8.55 -15.66 1.60
N ARG A 123 -9.26 -15.89 2.70
CA ARG A 123 -10.24 -14.97 3.25
C ARG A 123 -9.63 -13.59 3.50
N ASP A 124 -8.54 -13.56 4.26
CA ASP A 124 -7.89 -12.33 4.70
C ASP A 124 -7.35 -11.55 3.48
N TYR A 125 -6.83 -12.27 2.48
CA TYR A 125 -6.42 -11.68 1.21
C TYR A 125 -7.59 -11.01 0.47
N VAL A 126 -8.72 -11.70 0.32
CA VAL A 126 -9.88 -11.16 -0.39
C VAL A 126 -10.45 -9.96 0.35
N VAL A 127 -10.61 -10.05 1.67
CA VAL A 127 -11.07 -8.94 2.52
C VAL A 127 -10.17 -7.72 2.34
N ARG A 128 -8.85 -7.90 2.47
CA ARG A 128 -7.87 -6.81 2.30
C ARG A 128 -7.96 -6.21 0.90
N THR A 129 -8.09 -7.05 -0.13
CA THR A 129 -8.21 -6.60 -1.52
C THR A 129 -9.48 -5.78 -1.74
N ILE A 130 -10.62 -6.22 -1.21
CA ILE A 130 -11.90 -5.49 -1.29
C ILE A 130 -11.76 -4.13 -0.59
N ILE A 131 -11.25 -4.10 0.64
CA ILE A 131 -11.03 -2.85 1.40
C ILE A 131 -10.15 -1.89 0.60
N ASN A 132 -9.04 -2.37 0.03
CA ASN A 132 -8.13 -1.55 -0.77
C ASN A 132 -8.80 -0.97 -2.02
N VAL A 133 -9.54 -1.79 -2.75
CA VAL A 133 -10.29 -1.34 -3.94
C VAL A 133 -11.34 -0.31 -3.54
N LEU A 134 -12.10 -0.56 -2.46
CA LEU A 134 -13.10 0.38 -1.95
C LEU A 134 -12.46 1.70 -1.54
N THR A 135 -11.33 1.67 -0.83
CA THR A 135 -10.56 2.87 -0.41
C THR A 135 -10.15 3.71 -1.62
N ASN A 136 -9.57 3.08 -2.63
CA ASN A 136 -9.06 3.78 -3.80
C ASN A 136 -10.20 4.37 -4.65
N ARG A 137 -11.31 3.63 -4.81
CA ARG A 137 -12.45 4.07 -5.60
C ARG A 137 -13.31 5.09 -4.87
N SER A 138 -13.49 4.94 -3.56
CA SER A 138 -14.20 5.91 -2.73
C SER A 138 -13.48 7.25 -2.71
N GLY A 139 -12.14 7.27 -2.66
CA GLY A 139 -11.38 8.51 -2.76
C GLY A 139 -11.68 9.31 -4.04
N VAL A 140 -11.77 8.64 -5.20
CA VAL A 140 -12.14 9.28 -6.48
C VAL A 140 -13.59 9.78 -6.47
N LEU A 141 -14.50 8.98 -5.92
CA LEU A 141 -15.90 9.36 -5.84
C LEU A 141 -16.09 10.57 -4.91
N LEU A 142 -15.43 10.56 -3.75
CA LEU A 142 -15.48 11.61 -2.74
C LEU A 142 -14.87 12.91 -3.25
N GLU A 143 -13.76 12.85 -3.99
CA GLU A 143 -13.19 14.02 -4.64
C GLU A 143 -14.22 14.70 -5.56
N LYS A 144 -14.81 13.95 -6.48
CA LYS A 144 -15.86 14.47 -7.38
C LYS A 144 -17.09 14.96 -6.63
N LEU A 145 -17.52 14.25 -5.59
CA LEU A 145 -18.67 14.66 -4.79
C LEU A 145 -18.37 15.96 -4.05
N ASN A 146 -17.22 16.08 -3.41
CA ASN A 146 -16.81 17.28 -2.69
C ASN A 146 -16.69 18.49 -3.62
N GLU A 147 -16.11 18.33 -4.81
CA GLU A 147 -16.06 19.39 -5.83
C GLU A 147 -17.46 19.86 -6.26
N ASN A 148 -18.36 18.93 -6.54
CA ASN A 148 -19.71 19.25 -7.00
C ASN A 148 -20.62 19.79 -5.88
N LEU A 149 -20.44 19.29 -4.65
CA LEU A 149 -21.21 19.70 -3.47
C LEU A 149 -20.70 21.01 -2.85
N GLY A 150 -19.50 21.46 -3.22
CA GLY A 150 -18.90 22.72 -2.75
C GLY A 150 -19.88 23.90 -2.74
N ARG A 151 -20.65 24.06 -3.83
CA ARG A 151 -21.63 25.16 -3.98
C ARG A 151 -22.90 24.98 -3.14
N TYR A 152 -23.20 23.76 -2.72
CA TYR A 152 -24.42 23.39 -2.02
C TYR A 152 -24.22 23.18 -0.53
N TRP A 153 -22.98 23.17 -0.03
CA TRP A 153 -22.70 22.91 1.37
C TRP A 153 -23.41 23.85 2.33
N GLY A 154 -23.52 25.14 2.00
CA GLY A 154 -24.28 26.09 2.79
C GLY A 154 -25.77 25.73 2.91
N LEU A 155 -26.37 25.14 1.88
CA LEU A 155 -27.76 24.66 1.91
C LEU A 155 -27.87 23.35 2.69
N ILE A 156 -26.95 22.41 2.47
CA ILE A 156 -26.93 21.09 3.12
C ILE A 156 -26.76 21.24 4.63
N MET A 157 -25.79 22.04 5.07
CA MET A 157 -25.53 22.31 6.49
C MET A 157 -26.73 22.99 7.17
N LYS A 158 -27.36 23.98 6.51
CA LYS A 158 -28.57 24.63 7.03
C LYS A 158 -29.73 23.67 7.15
N THR A 159 -29.94 22.83 6.14
CA THR A 159 -31.03 21.83 6.12
C THR A 159 -30.84 20.80 7.22
N ALA A 160 -29.60 20.34 7.43
CA ALA A 160 -29.24 19.40 8.49
C ALA A 160 -29.14 20.05 9.88
N LYS A 161 -29.28 21.38 9.98
CA LYS A 161 -29.05 22.17 11.21
C LYS A 161 -27.67 21.91 11.84
N ILE A 162 -26.65 21.82 10.98
CA ILE A 162 -25.25 21.59 11.38
C ILE A 162 -24.48 22.90 11.20
N SER A 163 -23.73 23.30 12.23
CA SER A 163 -22.80 24.42 12.17
C SER A 163 -21.38 23.96 11.81
N MET A 164 -20.52 24.87 11.34
CA MET A 164 -19.12 24.54 11.04
C MET A 164 -18.31 24.20 12.31
N ASP A 165 -18.76 24.72 13.46
CA ASP A 165 -18.12 24.49 14.75
C ASP A 165 -18.46 23.11 15.33
N ASP A 166 -19.56 22.51 14.87
CA ASP A 166 -19.96 21.15 15.22
C ASP A 166 -19.09 20.09 14.53
N LEU A 167 -18.37 20.45 13.45
CA LEU A 167 -17.63 19.51 12.63
C LEU A 167 -16.23 19.24 13.21
N VAL A 168 -15.85 17.97 13.25
CA VAL A 168 -14.50 17.53 13.59
C VAL A 168 -13.58 17.86 12.42
N GLU A 169 -12.34 18.28 12.73
CA GLU A 169 -11.31 18.50 11.72
C GLU A 169 -10.94 17.18 11.05
N VAL A 170 -10.62 17.23 9.75
CA VAL A 170 -10.11 16.07 9.03
C VAL A 170 -8.82 15.60 9.70
N SER A 171 -8.73 14.30 9.93
CA SER A 171 -7.54 13.60 10.41
C SER A 171 -7.03 12.65 9.32
N ASP A 172 -5.79 12.18 9.45
CA ASP A 172 -5.12 11.42 8.38
C ASP A 172 -5.68 10.00 8.16
N ASP A 173 -6.46 9.50 9.11
CA ASP A 173 -7.13 8.19 9.08
C ASP A 173 -8.36 8.16 8.15
N VAL A 174 -8.91 9.32 7.76
CA VAL A 174 -10.10 9.39 6.90
C VAL A 174 -9.82 9.68 5.44
N VAL A 175 -10.58 9.02 4.56
CA VAL A 175 -10.45 9.22 3.12
C VAL A 175 -11.29 10.43 2.71
N THR A 176 -10.64 11.52 2.31
CA THR A 176 -11.29 12.75 1.83
C THR A 176 -11.13 12.97 0.32
N LYS A 177 -10.12 12.33 -0.27
CA LYS A 177 -9.76 12.38 -1.69
C LYS A 177 -9.03 11.10 -2.06
N ARG A 178 -8.79 10.87 -3.36
CA ARG A 178 -7.93 9.77 -3.82
C ARG A 178 -6.57 9.87 -3.14
N ASN A 179 -5.99 8.73 -2.73
CA ASN A 179 -4.54 8.62 -2.63
C ASN A 179 -4.01 8.80 -4.06
N THR A 180 -3.73 10.05 -4.45
CA THR A 180 -3.13 10.37 -5.73
C THR A 180 -1.72 9.79 -5.71
N PHE A 181 -1.59 8.58 -6.25
CA PHE A 181 -0.33 8.14 -6.80
C PHE A 181 -0.05 9.12 -7.94
N ASN A 182 1.05 9.88 -7.84
CA ASN A 182 1.44 10.85 -8.85
C ASN A 182 1.53 10.18 -10.24
N ALA A 183 1.53 10.95 -11.34
CA ALA A 183 1.75 10.39 -12.69
C ALA A 183 3.06 9.57 -12.80
N ASN A 184 4.00 9.80 -11.88
CA ASN A 184 5.27 9.11 -11.76
C ASN A 184 5.23 7.92 -10.79
N GLU A 185 4.07 7.50 -10.31
CA GLU A 185 3.95 6.35 -9.40
C GLU A 185 3.45 5.09 -10.12
N VAL A 186 4.23 4.01 -10.04
CA VAL A 186 3.98 2.74 -10.73
C VAL A 186 3.75 1.62 -9.73
N GLU A 187 2.71 0.82 -9.93
CA GLU A 187 2.42 -0.37 -9.13
C GLU A 187 3.00 -1.63 -9.78
N LEU A 188 3.73 -2.44 -9.03
CA LEU A 188 4.13 -3.80 -9.40
C LEU A 188 3.48 -4.81 -8.44
N VAL A 189 3.13 -6.01 -8.93
CA VAL A 189 2.40 -7.02 -8.17
C VAL A 189 3.09 -8.37 -8.24
N TRP A 190 3.58 -8.85 -7.10
CA TRP A 190 4.24 -10.14 -6.94
C TRP A 190 3.22 -11.20 -6.53
N ARG A 191 3.07 -12.24 -7.35
CA ARG A 191 2.13 -13.33 -7.09
C ARG A 191 2.80 -14.58 -6.53
N GLU A 192 4.06 -14.82 -6.89
CA GLU A 192 4.80 -16.00 -6.48
C GLU A 192 5.39 -15.79 -5.08
N ARG A 193 5.48 -16.87 -4.29
CA ARG A 193 6.09 -16.89 -2.96
C ARG A 193 7.61 -17.06 -3.05
N LEU A 194 8.25 -16.17 -3.80
CA LEU A 194 9.70 -16.02 -3.88
C LEU A 194 10.09 -14.65 -3.30
N PRO A 195 11.39 -14.43 -3.01
CA PRO A 195 11.90 -13.09 -2.73
C PRO A 195 11.45 -12.12 -3.82
N LEU A 196 11.10 -10.90 -3.42
CA LEU A 196 10.64 -9.87 -4.36
C LEU A 196 11.71 -9.59 -5.42
N GLY A 197 12.97 -9.84 -5.10
CA GLY A 197 14.09 -9.75 -6.02
C GLY A 197 14.44 -8.31 -6.29
N MET A 198 14.56 -7.53 -5.22
CA MET A 198 14.84 -6.10 -5.24
C MET A 198 15.91 -5.77 -4.21
N ASN A 199 16.84 -4.89 -4.59
CA ASN A 199 17.79 -4.32 -3.65
C ASN A 199 17.30 -2.94 -3.21
N LEU A 200 17.25 -2.72 -1.90
CA LEU A 200 16.80 -1.47 -1.31
C LEU A 200 17.93 -0.79 -0.55
N LEU A 201 18.00 0.54 -0.72
CA LEU A 201 18.78 1.44 0.09
C LEU A 201 17.91 1.90 1.28
N THR A 202 18.35 1.56 2.48
CA THR A 202 17.67 1.89 3.74
C THR A 202 18.25 3.13 4.42
N ASN A 203 19.49 3.52 4.12
CA ASN A 203 20.16 4.63 4.80
C ASN A 203 20.28 5.86 3.88
N ASP A 204 19.21 6.22 3.17
CA ASP A 204 19.19 7.45 2.36
C ASP A 204 18.96 8.68 3.26
N ASP A 205 19.61 9.81 2.93
CA ASP A 205 19.49 11.07 3.69
C ASP A 205 18.03 11.56 3.84
N SER A 206 17.13 11.14 2.95
CA SER A 206 15.70 11.47 3.03
C SER A 206 14.91 10.61 4.01
N GLY A 207 15.52 9.58 4.60
CA GLY A 207 14.85 8.61 5.48
C GLY A 207 13.85 7.70 4.77
N ARG A 208 13.92 7.60 3.44
CA ARG A 208 12.98 6.80 2.61
C ARG A 208 13.65 5.57 2.02
N LEU A 209 12.88 4.51 1.84
CA LEU A 209 13.33 3.30 1.14
C LEU A 209 13.41 3.56 -0.36
N LYS A 210 14.64 3.59 -0.89
CA LYS A 210 14.90 3.74 -2.33
C LYS A 210 15.32 2.42 -2.96
N VAL A 211 14.91 2.18 -4.19
CA VAL A 211 15.32 1.02 -4.98
C VAL A 211 16.71 1.29 -5.55
N VAL A 212 17.64 0.37 -5.31
CA VAL A 212 18.96 0.40 -5.93
C VAL A 212 18.85 -0.14 -7.35
N ASP A 213 18.42 -1.40 -7.46
CA ASP A 213 18.22 -2.09 -8.73
C ASP A 213 17.30 -3.30 -8.58
N PHE A 214 16.86 -3.82 -9.73
CA PHE A 214 16.21 -5.13 -9.86
C PHE A 214 17.21 -6.11 -10.48
N PRO A 215 17.82 -7.00 -9.67
CA PRO A 215 18.86 -7.91 -10.13
C PRO A 215 18.46 -8.76 -11.34
N ARG A 216 19.45 -9.18 -12.13
CA ARG A 216 19.20 -10.05 -13.29
C ARG A 216 18.65 -11.40 -12.83
N GLY A 217 17.57 -11.85 -13.46
CA GLY A 217 16.88 -13.09 -13.10
C GLY A 217 15.97 -12.98 -11.87
N SER A 218 15.82 -11.79 -11.28
CA SER A 218 14.97 -11.58 -10.12
C SER A 218 13.48 -11.60 -10.45
N GLN A 219 12.65 -11.83 -9.41
CA GLN A 219 11.20 -11.81 -9.56
C GLN A 219 10.70 -10.41 -9.98
N ALA A 220 11.27 -9.33 -9.45
CA ALA A 220 10.94 -7.96 -9.84
C ALA A 220 11.12 -7.72 -11.34
N ARG A 221 12.23 -8.21 -11.92
CA ARG A 221 12.51 -8.08 -13.37
C ARG A 221 11.52 -8.88 -14.21
N LYS A 222 11.11 -10.06 -13.73
CA LYS A 222 10.05 -10.87 -14.36
C LYS A 222 8.71 -10.13 -14.35
N VAL A 223 8.31 -9.56 -13.20
CA VAL A 223 7.06 -8.77 -13.06
C VAL A 223 7.07 -7.55 -13.99
N CYS A 224 8.21 -6.85 -14.12
CA CYS A 224 8.36 -5.74 -15.06
C CYS A 224 8.21 -6.20 -16.52
N THR A 225 8.85 -7.32 -16.88
CA THR A 225 8.79 -7.90 -18.23
C THR A 225 7.35 -8.28 -18.61
N GLU A 226 6.61 -8.91 -17.70
CA GLU A 226 5.19 -9.27 -17.90
C GLU A 226 4.31 -8.04 -18.13
N LYS A 227 4.62 -6.92 -17.44
CA LYS A 227 3.93 -5.64 -17.62
C LYS A 227 4.45 -4.80 -18.80
N LYS A 228 5.47 -5.26 -19.53
CA LYS A 228 6.16 -4.52 -20.61
C LYS A 228 6.73 -3.16 -20.13
N ILE A 229 7.25 -3.13 -18.90
CA ILE A 229 7.91 -1.98 -18.31
C ILE A 229 9.41 -2.29 -18.23
N ASP A 230 10.24 -1.32 -18.59
CA ASP A 230 11.69 -1.45 -18.38
C ASP A 230 12.01 -1.42 -16.89
N ALA A 231 12.74 -2.42 -16.40
CA ALA A 231 13.09 -2.53 -14.99
C ALA A 231 14.05 -1.44 -14.53
N ASP A 232 14.84 -0.87 -15.44
CA ASP A 232 15.91 0.05 -15.09
C ASP A 232 15.39 1.45 -14.71
N ILE A 233 14.12 1.76 -15.03
CA ILE A 233 13.45 3.01 -14.61
C ILE A 233 13.21 3.08 -13.10
N PHE A 234 13.25 1.94 -12.41
CA PHE A 234 13.03 1.87 -10.97
C PHE A 234 14.30 2.15 -10.16
N ALA A 235 15.47 2.26 -10.79
CA ALA A 235 16.69 2.67 -10.09
C ALA A 235 16.52 4.08 -9.52
N GLY A 236 16.71 4.23 -8.21
CA GLY A 236 16.45 5.47 -7.45
C GLY A 236 14.99 5.67 -7.02
N ALA A 237 14.05 4.83 -7.48
CA ALA A 237 12.63 4.99 -7.18
C ALA A 237 12.35 4.76 -5.69
N THR A 238 11.42 5.55 -5.13
CA THR A 238 11.05 5.46 -3.72
C THR A 238 9.89 4.49 -3.52
N VAL A 239 9.98 3.56 -2.58
CA VAL A 239 8.84 2.73 -2.19
C VAL A 239 7.88 3.56 -1.35
N VAL A 240 6.63 3.70 -1.81
CA VAL A 240 5.64 4.59 -1.16
C VAL A 240 4.50 3.84 -0.49
N ALA A 241 4.15 2.66 -1.00
CA ALA A 241 3.05 1.88 -0.44
C ALA A 241 3.25 0.38 -0.69
N VAL A 242 2.76 -0.43 0.24
CA VAL A 242 2.67 -1.88 0.09
C VAL A 242 1.24 -2.31 0.38
N ASN A 243 0.66 -3.11 -0.52
CA ASN A 243 -0.71 -3.59 -0.43
C ASN A 243 -1.72 -2.46 -0.20
N GLY A 244 -1.54 -1.32 -0.87
CA GLY A 244 -2.44 -0.16 -0.79
C GLY A 244 -2.27 0.73 0.45
N SER A 245 -1.48 0.32 1.44
CA SER A 245 -1.16 1.14 2.62
C SER A 245 0.11 1.95 2.37
N ARG A 246 0.04 3.27 2.58
CA ARG A 246 1.22 4.14 2.64
C ARG A 246 1.85 4.04 4.02
N PHE A 247 3.17 4.17 4.07
CA PHE A 247 3.94 4.10 5.29
C PHE A 247 4.80 5.36 5.38
N GLU A 248 4.75 6.03 6.53
CA GLU A 248 5.60 7.19 6.82
C GLU A 248 6.92 6.76 7.47
N GLU A 249 6.84 5.75 8.33
CA GLU A 249 8.01 5.16 8.96
C GLU A 249 8.61 4.05 8.10
N GLN A 250 9.93 4.13 7.93
CA GLN A 250 10.69 3.16 7.16
C GLN A 250 10.64 1.74 7.75
N ALA A 251 10.63 1.61 9.08
CA ALA A 251 10.62 0.32 9.76
C ALA A 251 9.34 -0.48 9.41
N ASP A 252 8.19 0.16 9.53
CA ASP A 252 6.89 -0.44 9.19
C ASP A 252 6.79 -0.81 7.70
N LEU A 253 7.33 0.05 6.83
CA LEU A 253 7.38 -0.23 5.40
C LEU A 253 8.26 -1.45 5.08
N LEU A 254 9.40 -1.58 5.76
CA LEU A 254 10.30 -2.71 5.61
C LEU A 254 9.65 -4.01 6.09
N ASP A 255 8.95 -3.97 7.22
CA ASP A 255 8.20 -5.12 7.75
C ASP A 255 7.06 -5.53 6.81
N ALA A 256 6.34 -4.54 6.25
CA ALA A 256 5.32 -4.79 5.24
C ALA A 256 5.89 -5.40 3.95
N LEU A 257 7.11 -5.04 3.54
CA LEU A 257 7.81 -5.67 2.41
C LEU A 257 8.25 -7.10 2.74
N ARG A 258 8.76 -7.34 3.96
CA ARG A 258 9.21 -8.66 4.43
C ARG A 258 8.08 -9.65 4.66
N ASP A 259 6.85 -9.18 4.88
CA ASP A 259 5.68 -10.05 5.02
C ASP A 259 5.59 -11.06 3.84
N PRO A 260 5.63 -12.38 4.09
CA PRO A 260 5.54 -13.38 3.04
C PRO A 260 4.16 -13.46 2.39
N SER A 261 3.16 -12.69 2.85
CA SER A 261 1.84 -12.63 2.23
C SER A 261 1.94 -12.30 0.74
N ARG A 262 1.14 -13.03 -0.05
CA ARG A 262 1.05 -12.90 -1.50
C ARG A 262 -0.42 -13.00 -1.94
N PRO A 263 -0.81 -12.35 -3.05
CA PRO A 263 0.02 -11.45 -3.84
C PRO A 263 0.36 -10.15 -3.08
N LYS A 264 1.57 -9.64 -3.31
CA LYS A 264 2.06 -8.38 -2.73
C LYS A 264 2.06 -7.31 -3.80
N SER A 265 1.32 -6.23 -3.61
CA SER A 265 1.47 -5.04 -4.45
C SER A 265 2.41 -4.04 -3.80
N VAL A 266 3.30 -3.46 -4.59
CA VAL A 266 4.23 -2.41 -4.15
C VAL A 266 4.11 -1.25 -5.12
N HIS A 267 3.93 -0.05 -4.58
CA HIS A 267 3.91 1.18 -5.34
C HIS A 267 5.25 1.89 -5.20
N PHE A 268 5.77 2.36 -6.33
CA PHE A 268 7.02 3.07 -6.45
C PHE A 268 6.76 4.45 -6.99
N ALA A 269 7.31 5.49 -6.35
CA ALA A 269 7.47 6.80 -6.96
C ALA A 269 8.77 6.82 -7.77
N LEU A 270 8.66 6.89 -9.09
CA LEU A 270 9.81 6.98 -9.99
C LEU A 270 10.57 8.27 -9.72
N SER A 271 11.89 8.15 -9.60
CA SER A 271 12.80 9.27 -9.39
C SER A 271 13.18 9.93 -10.72
N ASN A 272 13.69 11.15 -10.64
CA ASN A 272 14.36 11.80 -11.76
C ASN A 272 15.73 11.15 -12.04
N ALA A 273 16.32 11.44 -13.21
CA ALA A 273 17.57 10.80 -13.64
C ALA A 273 18.75 11.10 -12.68
N GLU A 274 18.76 12.26 -12.04
CA GLU A 274 19.78 12.68 -11.07
C GLU A 274 19.76 11.82 -9.80
N ASP A 275 18.57 11.50 -9.26
CA ASP A 275 18.43 10.61 -8.09
C ASP A 275 18.87 9.17 -8.42
N ALA A 276 18.59 8.69 -9.63
CA ALA A 276 19.03 7.38 -10.09
C ALA A 276 20.56 7.30 -10.17
N GLU A 277 21.21 8.37 -10.66
CA GLU A 277 22.66 8.46 -10.76
C GLU A 277 23.32 8.64 -9.38
N ARG A 278 22.71 9.39 -8.47
CA ARG A 278 23.14 9.50 -7.06
C ARG A 278 23.17 8.14 -6.38
N VAL A 279 22.10 7.36 -6.46
CA VAL A 279 22.04 6.02 -5.85
C VAL A 279 23.08 5.08 -6.49
N ARG A 280 23.29 5.16 -7.82
CA ARG A 280 24.34 4.37 -8.50
C ARG A 280 25.75 4.76 -8.05
N SER A 281 26.06 6.05 -7.98
CA SER A 281 27.37 6.56 -7.52
C SER A 281 27.67 6.16 -6.08
N PHE A 282 26.65 6.11 -5.21
CA PHE A 282 26.78 5.65 -3.83
C PHE A 282 27.16 4.16 -3.75
N VAL A 283 26.56 3.33 -4.62
CA VAL A 283 26.86 1.89 -4.70
C VAL A 283 28.21 1.60 -5.37
N GLU A 284 28.64 2.44 -6.31
CA GLU A 284 29.95 2.29 -6.98
C GLU A 284 31.12 2.79 -6.13
N GLY A 285 30.92 3.82 -5.30
CA GLY A 285 31.93 4.30 -4.35
C GLY A 285 32.33 3.25 -3.30
N ASP A 286 31.38 2.43 -2.85
CA ASP A 286 31.61 1.39 -1.83
C ASP A 286 32.43 0.19 -2.36
N LYS A 287 32.56 0.04 -3.68
CA LYS A 287 33.41 -1.00 -4.30
C LYS A 287 34.90 -0.62 -4.37
N SER A 288 35.28 0.61 -4.03
CA SER A 288 36.68 1.07 -4.10
C SER A 288 37.51 0.86 -2.82
N PHE A 289 36.94 0.29 -1.75
CA PHE A 289 37.65 0.01 -0.49
C PHE A 289 37.84 -1.49 -0.19
N GLY A 290 38.07 -2.29 -1.23
CA GLY A 290 38.27 -3.74 -1.08
C GLY A 290 39.29 -4.33 -2.05
N GLY A 291 40.57 -3.96 -1.91
CA GLY A 291 41.68 -4.69 -2.55
C GLY A 291 42.95 -3.87 -2.73
N ASP A 292 44.03 -4.36 -2.10
CA ASP A 292 45.44 -3.93 -2.16
C ASP A 292 45.75 -2.59 -1.45
N ASP A 293 46.79 -2.39 -0.64
CA ASP A 293 48.11 -3.02 -0.56
C ASP A 293 48.77 -2.73 0.80
N ASN A 294 49.86 -3.44 1.07
CA ASN A 294 50.80 -3.26 2.17
C ASN A 294 51.35 -1.84 2.31
N GLY A 295 51.56 -1.40 3.56
CA GLY A 295 52.76 -0.62 3.93
C GLY A 295 52.56 0.81 4.47
N ALA A 296 53.05 0.98 5.71
CA ALA A 296 53.66 2.19 6.30
C ALA A 296 52.79 3.37 6.76
N LEU A 297 52.62 3.44 8.09
CA LEU A 297 52.72 4.59 9.01
C LEU A 297 52.62 6.02 8.43
N SER A 298 51.58 6.76 8.81
CA SER A 298 51.67 7.95 9.69
C SER A 298 50.27 8.51 9.96
N GLY A 299 50.07 9.02 11.18
CA GLY A 299 48.75 9.26 11.76
C GLY A 299 48.01 10.49 11.24
N GLU A 300 46.72 10.52 11.51
CA GLU A 300 46.02 11.58 12.24
C GLU A 300 44.58 11.11 12.47
N ASP A 301 44.18 11.08 13.74
CA ASP A 301 42.82 10.76 14.18
C ASP A 301 41.83 11.75 13.57
N LYS A 302 41.00 11.27 12.65
CA LYS A 302 39.69 11.83 12.37
C LYS A 302 38.69 10.70 12.56
N GLU A 303 37.88 10.82 13.62
CA GLU A 303 36.62 10.09 13.75
C GLU A 303 35.75 10.43 12.53
N SER A 304 35.87 9.61 11.49
CA SER A 304 34.85 9.49 10.46
C SER A 304 33.73 8.65 11.06
N GLU A 305 32.55 9.24 11.25
CA GLU A 305 31.33 8.48 11.46
C GLU A 305 31.20 7.44 10.33
N GLU A 306 31.36 6.16 10.71
CA GLU A 306 31.15 5.02 9.83
C GLU A 306 29.69 5.04 9.36
N CYS A 307 29.46 5.58 8.16
CA CYS A 307 28.19 5.46 7.47
C CYS A 307 28.07 4.02 6.94
N SER A 308 27.70 3.09 7.83
CA SER A 308 27.51 1.68 7.49
C SER A 308 26.31 1.50 6.58
N VAL A 309 26.52 0.86 5.43
CA VAL A 309 25.47 0.56 4.46
C VAL A 309 24.72 -0.70 4.90
N SER A 310 23.40 -0.59 5.07
CA SER A 310 22.53 -1.78 5.13
C SER A 310 21.83 -1.95 3.79
N MET A 311 22.26 -2.92 2.98
CA MET A 311 21.48 -3.38 1.84
C MET A 311 20.60 -4.52 2.30
N VAL A 312 19.30 -4.43 2.03
CA VAL A 312 18.37 -5.51 2.31
C VAL A 312 17.87 -6.07 0.98
N GLU A 313 18.24 -7.31 0.70
CA GLU A 313 17.64 -8.10 -0.36
C GLU A 313 16.30 -8.65 0.15
N ILE A 314 15.21 -8.30 -0.54
CA ILE A 314 13.84 -8.71 -0.18
C ILE A 314 13.20 -9.50 -1.32
#